data_AF-A0A4Y1ZAS7-F1
#
_entry.id   AF-A0A4Y1ZAS7-F1
#
_cell.length_a   1.000
_cell.length_b   1.000
_cell.length_c   1.000
_cell.angle_alpha   90.00
_cell.angle_beta   90.00
_cell.angle_gamma   90.00
#
_symmetry.space_group_name_H-M   'P 1'
#
loop_
_entity.id
_entity.type
_entity.pdbx_description
1 polymer ?
#
loop_
_entity_poly.entity_id
_entity_poly.type
_entity_poly.pdbx_seq_one_letter_code
_entity_poly.pdbx_strand_id
1 'polypeptide(L)'
;MNPDVLHDAEACDVKRSVTKNIGPLFGIPVIVKDNINTAGAMHTTAGAIALENNHAAKDAFVVTQLKKAGAIILGKANLTELANFVFRGNA
;
A
#
# COMPACT_ATOMS: atom_id res chain seq x y z
N MET A 1 2.99 5.20 6.53
CA MET A 1 3.91 4.04 6.47
C MET A 1 3.17 2.82 6.97
N ASN A 2 3.47 1.60 6.48
CA ASN A 2 2.89 0.38 7.07
C ASN A 2 3.58 0.06 8.41
N PRO A 3 2.85 0.04 9.55
CA PRO A 3 3.46 -0.30 10.85
C PRO A 3 3.87 -1.77 10.95
N ASP A 4 3.25 -2.66 10.17
CA ASP A 4 3.45 -4.11 10.25
C ASP A 4 4.60 -4.60 9.34
N VAL A 5 5.29 -3.69 8.64
CA VAL A 5 6.24 -4.03 7.55
C VAL A 5 7.40 -4.93 8.00
N LEU A 6 7.91 -4.74 9.22
CA LEU A 6 9.01 -5.56 9.75
C LEU A 6 8.53 -6.97 10.09
N HIS A 7 7.31 -7.07 10.64
CA HIS A 7 6.69 -8.36 10.93
C HIS A 7 6.41 -9.14 9.64
N ASP A 8 5.86 -8.47 8.62
CA ASP A 8 5.61 -9.05 7.30
C ASP A 8 6.91 -9.55 6.63
N ALA A 9 7.99 -8.76 6.75
CA ALA A 9 9.31 -9.12 6.21
C ALA A 9 9.92 -10.33 6.91
N GLU A 10 9.90 -10.36 8.24
CA GLU A 10 10.40 -11.50 9.03
C GLU A 10 9.63 -12.79 8.72
N ALA A 11 8.29 -12.71 8.61
CA ALA A 11 7.47 -13.84 8.19
C ALA A 11 7.84 -14.34 6.78
N CYS A 12 8.20 -13.44 5.87
CA CYS A 12 8.72 -13.80 4.55
C CYS A 12 10.07 -14.52 4.63
N ASP A 13 11.00 -14.05 5.45
CA ASP A 13 12.32 -14.68 5.63
C ASP A 13 12.21 -16.09 6.20
N VAL A 14 11.40 -16.28 7.26
CA VAL A 14 11.13 -17.61 7.84
C VAL A 14 10.56 -18.54 6.77
N LYS A 15 9.56 -18.09 6.00
CA LYS A 15 8.91 -18.91 4.98
C LYS A 15 9.84 -19.24 3.80
N ARG A 16 10.71 -18.30 3.41
CA ARG A 16 11.74 -18.51 2.38
C ARG A 16 12.75 -19.57 2.79
N SER A 17 13.07 -19.69 4.09
CA SER A 17 14.01 -20.71 4.58
C SER A 17 13.51 -22.15 4.41
N VAL A 18 12.19 -22.34 4.39
CA VAL A 18 11.55 -23.67 4.32
C VAL A 18 10.85 -23.97 2.98
N THR A 19 10.64 -22.97 2.12
CA THR A 19 9.85 -23.11 0.89
C THR A 19 10.66 -22.71 -0.35
N LYS A 20 10.84 -23.64 -1.30
CA LYS A 20 11.58 -23.37 -2.56
C LYS A 20 10.77 -22.62 -3.63
N ASN A 21 9.44 -22.74 -3.63
CA ASN A 21 8.58 -22.08 -4.61
C ASN A 21 7.71 -21.02 -3.91
N ILE A 22 8.24 -19.80 -3.88
CA ILE A 22 7.67 -18.62 -3.24
C ILE A 22 7.37 -17.63 -4.38
N GLY A 23 6.11 -17.18 -4.51
CA GLY A 23 5.57 -16.53 -5.72
C GLY A 23 6.41 -15.38 -6.32
N PRO A 24 6.02 -14.87 -7.51
CA PRO A 24 6.87 -14.00 -8.33
C PRO A 24 7.27 -12.67 -7.69
N LEU A 25 6.56 -12.22 -6.65
CA LEU A 25 6.87 -10.99 -5.90
C LEU A 25 7.16 -11.26 -4.42
N PHE A 26 7.49 -12.50 -4.06
CA PHE A 26 7.59 -12.89 -2.66
C PHE A 26 8.68 -12.13 -1.88
N GLY A 27 8.24 -11.38 -0.87
CA GLY A 27 9.09 -10.53 -0.03
C GLY A 27 9.50 -9.21 -0.68
N ILE A 28 9.04 -8.91 -1.89
CA ILE A 28 9.38 -7.65 -2.58
C ILE A 28 8.59 -6.50 -1.93
N PRO A 29 9.27 -5.48 -1.38
CA PRO A 29 8.59 -4.31 -0.84
C PRO A 29 8.06 -3.43 -1.97
N VAL A 30 6.80 -3.01 -1.86
CA VAL A 30 6.13 -2.16 -2.85
C VAL A 30 5.52 -0.95 -2.16
N ILE A 31 5.75 0.23 -2.74
CA ILE A 31 5.07 1.46 -2.36
C ILE A 31 3.96 1.71 -3.37
N VAL A 32 2.74 1.97 -2.90
CA VAL A 32 1.59 2.29 -3.75
C VAL A 32 1.26 3.77 -3.64
N LYS A 33 0.68 4.38 -4.68
CA LYS A 33 0.24 5.77 -4.64
C LYS A 33 -0.87 5.96 -3.60
N ASP A 34 -0.91 7.10 -2.89
CA ASP A 34 -1.82 7.32 -1.77
C ASP A 34 -3.32 7.47 -2.14
N ASN A 35 -3.66 7.34 -3.43
CA ASN A 35 -5.04 7.21 -3.89
C ASN A 35 -5.46 5.74 -4.16
N ILE A 36 -4.61 4.76 -3.84
CA ILE A 36 -4.90 3.32 -3.97
C ILE A 36 -5.26 2.77 -2.60
N ASN A 37 -6.46 2.20 -2.41
CA ASN A 37 -6.88 1.65 -1.12
C ASN A 37 -5.98 0.50 -0.63
N THR A 38 -5.60 0.55 0.65
CA THR A 38 -5.06 -0.58 1.42
C THR A 38 -5.86 -0.74 2.70
N ALA A 39 -6.37 -1.93 2.98
CA ALA A 39 -6.99 -2.24 4.26
C ALA A 39 -5.94 -2.25 5.39
N GLY A 40 -6.38 -1.93 6.60
CA GLY A 40 -5.56 -1.94 7.82
C GLY A 40 -5.18 -0.54 8.30
N ALA A 41 -3.97 -0.43 8.85
CA ALA A 41 -3.54 0.77 9.59
C ALA A 41 -3.12 1.95 8.70
N MET A 42 -2.87 1.75 7.40
CA MET A 42 -2.50 2.85 6.50
C MET A 42 -3.72 3.61 6.00
N HIS A 43 -3.64 4.94 6.05
CA HIS A 43 -4.68 5.81 5.48
C HIS A 43 -4.58 5.83 3.95
N THR A 44 -5.68 6.20 3.29
CA THR A 44 -5.74 6.48 1.85
C THR A 44 -6.33 7.87 1.67
N THR A 45 -5.48 8.88 1.53
CA THR A 45 -5.89 10.29 1.62
C THR A 45 -6.04 10.95 0.25
N ALA A 46 -5.55 10.31 -0.82
CA ALA A 46 -5.45 10.92 -2.15
C ALA A 46 -4.72 12.28 -2.14
N GLY A 47 -3.85 12.51 -1.15
CA GLY A 47 -3.15 13.79 -0.96
C GLY A 47 -4.04 14.93 -0.47
N ALA A 48 -5.26 14.64 -0.01
CA ALA A 48 -6.25 15.64 0.41
C ALA A 48 -6.42 15.67 1.94
N ILE A 49 -6.40 16.87 2.53
CA ILE A 49 -6.62 17.06 3.98
C ILE A 49 -8.00 16.53 4.40
N ALA A 50 -9.01 16.70 3.55
CA ALA A 50 -10.36 16.18 3.81
C ALA A 50 -10.44 14.66 4.02
N LEU A 51 -9.40 13.92 3.59
CA LEU A 51 -9.31 12.47 3.69
C LEU A 51 -8.14 12.03 4.58
N GLU A 52 -7.55 12.92 5.38
CA GLU A 52 -6.32 12.63 6.13
C GLU A 52 -6.46 11.42 7.08
N ASN A 53 -7.66 11.17 7.60
CA ASN A 53 -7.99 10.06 8.52
C ASN A 53 -8.80 8.94 7.86
N ASN A 54 -8.83 8.89 6.52
CA ASN A 54 -9.61 7.89 5.80
C ASN A 54 -8.91 6.52 5.80
N HIS A 55 -9.50 5.56 6.52
CA HIS A 55 -9.11 4.15 6.48
C HIS A 55 -9.96 3.38 5.47
N ALA A 56 -9.31 2.73 4.52
CA ALA A 56 -10.02 1.89 3.56
C ALA A 56 -10.49 0.58 4.23
N ALA A 57 -11.76 0.24 4.07
CA ALA A 57 -12.32 -1.02 4.59
C ALA A 57 -11.78 -2.27 3.88
N LYS A 58 -11.32 -2.13 2.63
CA LYS A 58 -10.84 -3.22 1.78
C LYS A 58 -9.65 -2.77 0.94
N ASP A 59 -8.76 -3.71 0.65
CA ASP A 59 -7.70 -3.52 -0.33
C ASP A 59 -8.30 -3.23 -1.72
N ALA A 60 -7.64 -2.37 -2.50
CA ALA A 60 -7.89 -2.28 -3.92
C ALA A 60 -7.57 -3.63 -4.61
N PHE A 61 -8.17 -3.87 -5.77
CA PHE A 61 -7.92 -5.09 -6.54
C PHE A 61 -6.42 -5.32 -6.81
N VAL A 62 -5.70 -4.28 -7.25
CA VAL A 62 -4.25 -4.37 -7.50
C VAL A 62 -3.45 -4.73 -6.25
N VAL A 63 -3.81 -4.17 -5.09
CA VAL A 63 -3.16 -4.50 -3.81
C VAL A 63 -3.41 -5.94 -3.43
N THR A 64 -4.65 -6.42 -3.59
CA THR A 64 -5.00 -7.83 -3.39
C THR A 64 -4.14 -8.74 -4.26
N GLN A 65 -3.94 -8.40 -5.53
CA GLN A 65 -3.13 -9.21 -6.45
C GLN A 65 -1.63 -9.16 -6.11
N LEU A 66 -1.10 -8.00 -5.70
CA LEU A 66 0.28 -7.86 -5.23
C LEU A 66 0.54 -8.73 -3.99
N LYS A 67 -0.34 -8.65 -2.99
CA LYS A 67 -0.25 -9.46 -1.77
C LYS A 67 -0.34 -10.96 -2.09
N LYS A 68 -1.24 -11.38 -2.98
CA LYS A 68 -1.33 -12.78 -3.46
C LYS A 68 -0.05 -13.27 -4.16
N ALA A 69 0.64 -12.38 -4.88
CA ALA A 69 1.93 -12.68 -5.50
C ALA A 69 3.10 -12.70 -4.49
N GLY A 70 2.84 -12.35 -3.22
CA GLY A 70 3.79 -12.37 -2.10
C GLY A 70 4.47 -11.02 -1.82
N ALA A 71 4.03 -9.94 -2.47
CA ALA A 71 4.59 -8.61 -2.21
C ALA A 71 4.20 -8.08 -0.83
N ILE A 72 5.09 -7.30 -0.22
CA ILE A 72 4.86 -6.59 1.04
C ILE A 72 4.53 -5.14 0.69
N ILE A 73 3.37 -4.64 1.10
CA ILE A 73 3.06 -3.21 0.91
C ILE A 73 3.77 -2.42 2.01
N LEU A 74 4.83 -1.72 1.62
CA LEU A 74 5.70 -0.98 2.51
C LEU A 74 5.04 0.34 2.97
N GLY A 75 4.34 1.02 2.06
CA GLY A 75 3.76 2.31 2.37
C GLY A 75 3.03 2.97 1.21
N LYS A 76 2.75 4.26 1.41
CA LYS A 76 2.08 5.13 0.45
C LYS A 76 3.03 6.19 -0.07
N ALA A 77 3.07 6.38 -1.38
CA ALA A 77 3.77 7.50 -2.00
C ALA A 77 2.86 8.73 -2.03
N ASN A 78 3.47 9.91 -1.81
CA ASN A 78 2.79 11.19 -1.96
C ASN A 78 2.28 11.39 -3.40
N LEU A 79 1.30 12.27 -3.57
CA LEU A 79 0.79 12.72 -4.87
C LEU A 79 0.28 14.15 -4.79
N THR A 80 0.16 14.80 -5.95
CA THR A 80 -0.69 15.99 -6.08
C THR A 80 -2.12 15.63 -5.70
N GLU A 81 -2.72 16.43 -4.83
CA GLU A 81 -4.07 16.27 -4.31
C GLU A 81 -5.07 15.88 -5.41
N LEU A 82 -5.91 14.88 -5.11
CA LEU A 82 -6.93 14.33 -6.00
C LEU A 82 -6.40 13.98 -7.40
N ALA A 83 -5.14 13.50 -7.46
CA ALA A 83 -4.45 13.16 -8.70
C ALA A 83 -4.42 14.32 -9.72
N ASN A 84 -4.17 15.54 -9.23
CA ASN A 84 -4.11 16.77 -10.03
C ASN A 84 -5.47 17.21 -10.60
N PHE A 85 -6.57 16.80 -9.98
CA PHE A 85 -7.92 17.30 -10.28
C PHE A 85 -8.47 18.09 -9.10
N VAL A 86 -7.88 19.26 -8.86
CA VAL A 86 -8.30 20.21 -7.84
C VAL A 86 -8.82 21.47 -8.51
N PHE A 87 -9.89 22.05 -7.96
CA PHE A 87 -10.39 23.34 -8.42
C PHE A 87 -9.34 24.40 -8.13
N ARG A 88 -8.74 24.96 -9.18
CA ARG A 88 -7.99 26.21 -9.07
C ARG A 88 -8.99 27.32 -9.27
N GLY A 89 -9.41 27.97 -8.19
CA GLY A 89 -10.15 29.21 -8.29
C GLY A 89 -9.37 30.17 -9.16
N ASN A 90 -10.04 30.78 -10.14
CA ASN A 90 -9.48 31.93 -10.85
C ASN A 90 -9.38 33.06 -9.81
N ALA A 91 -8.20 33.21 -9.22
CA ALA A 91 -7.82 34.43 -8.52
C ALA A 91 -7.48 35.51 -9.55
#